data_AF-A0A6B3NSP5-F1
#
_entry.id   AF-A0A6B3NSP5-F1
#
_cell.length_a   1.000
_cell.length_b   1.000
_cell.length_c   1.000
_cell.angle_alpha   90.00
_cell.angle_beta   90.00
_cell.angle_gamma   90.00
#
_symmetry.space_group_name_H-M   'P 1'
#
loop_
_entity.id
_entity.type
_entity.pdbx_description
1 polymer ?
#
loop_
_entity_poly.entity_id
_entity_poly.type
_entity_poly.pdbx_seq_one_letter_code
_entity_poly.pdbx_strand_id
1 'polypeptide(L)' 'PAQQAIAGYVALARELDVSPAQLALAAVIGKPFVSSALTGQTSLVQLRENLGALTLQLSPETLARIEQIHALIPNPAP' A
#
# COMPACT_ATOMS: atom_id res chain seq x y z
N PRO A 1 0.66 12.65 -13.88
CA PRO A 1 -0.39 12.01 -13.07
C PRO A 1 0.12 10.88 -12.15
N ALA A 2 0.73 9.81 -12.68
CA ALA A 2 1.18 8.68 -11.86
C ALA A 2 2.21 9.06 -10.78
N GLN A 3 3.19 9.90 -11.11
CA GLN A 3 4.20 10.38 -10.15
C GLN A 3 3.60 11.07 -8.93
N GLN A 4 2.49 11.81 -9.12
CA GLN A 4 1.82 12.54 -8.06
C GLN A 4 1.03 11.60 -7.14
N ALA A 5 0.38 10.57 -7.69
CA ALA A 5 -0.26 9.52 -6.90
C ALA A 5 0.79 8.75 -6.07
N ILE A 6 1.90 8.37 -6.70
CA ILE A 6 3.02 7.69 -6.02
C ILE A 6 3.54 8.56 -4.87
N ALA A 7 3.78 9.86 -5.10
CA ALA A 7 4.26 10.76 -4.06
C ALA A 7 3.27 10.84 -2.87
N GLY A 8 1.96 10.85 -3.13
CA GLY A 8 0.93 10.82 -2.09
C GLY A 8 0.99 9.55 -1.23
N TYR A 9 1.05 8.37 -1.86
CA TYR A 9 1.14 7.11 -1.11
C TYR A 9 2.47 6.97 -0.35
N VAL A 10 3.58 7.43 -0.92
CA VAL A 10 4.90 7.42 -0.25
C VAL A 10 4.92 8.36 0.95
N ALA A 11 4.29 9.54 0.85
CA ALA A 11 4.15 10.45 1.97
C ALA A 11 3.32 9.83 3.10
N LEU A 12 2.18 9.23 2.77
CA LEU A 12 1.34 8.52 3.74
C LEU A 12 2.08 7.36 4.42
N ALA A 13 2.86 6.58 3.67
CA ALA A 13 3.66 5.48 4.22
C ALA A 13 4.69 6.00 5.23
N ARG A 14 5.34 7.13 4.94
CA ARG A 14 6.30 7.78 5.86
C ARG A 14 5.62 8.29 7.13
N GLU A 15 4.42 8.87 7.03
CA GLU A 15 3.66 9.33 8.21
C GLU A 15 3.30 8.17 9.16
N LEU A 16 3.12 6.97 8.61
CA LEU A 16 2.76 5.77 9.35
C LEU A 16 3.97 4.94 9.79
N ASP A 17 5.20 5.41 9.49
CA ASP A 17 6.47 4.71 9.72
C ASP A 17 6.53 3.30 9.10
N VAL A 18 5.92 3.14 7.92
CA VAL A 18 5.87 1.87 7.18
C VAL A 18 6.48 2.03 5.81
N SER A 19 6.90 0.92 5.21
CA SER A 19 7.37 0.98 3.85
C SER A 19 6.21 1.16 2.86
N PRO A 20 6.44 1.83 1.71
CA PRO A 20 5.42 1.94 0.67
C PRO A 20 4.91 0.58 0.17
N ALA A 21 5.79 -0.43 0.13
CA ALA A 21 5.43 -1.79 -0.24
C ALA A 21 4.49 -2.42 0.79
N GLN A 22 4.77 -2.23 2.08
CA GLN A 22 3.90 -2.72 3.16
C GLN A 22 2.53 -2.07 3.13
N LEU A 23 2.47 -0.75 2.95
CA LEU A 23 1.21 -0.01 2.83
C LEU A 23 0.36 -0.53 1.66
N ALA A 24 0.98 -0.71 0.49
CA ALA A 24 0.30 -1.19 -0.70
C ALA A 24 -0.24 -2.62 -0.52
N LEU A 25 0.58 -3.53 0.03
CA LEU A 25 0.19 -4.92 0.26
C LEU A 25 -0.93 -5.03 1.30
N ALA A 26 -0.82 -4.31 2.42
CA ALA A 26 -1.85 -4.29 3.46
C ALA A 26 -3.18 -3.74 2.91
N ALA A 27 -3.15 -2.71 2.09
CA ALA A 27 -4.35 -2.13 1.47
C ALA A 27 -5.03 -3.09 0.49
N VAL A 28 -4.26 -3.91 -0.23
CA VAL A 28 -4.79 -4.92 -1.15
C VAL A 28 -5.34 -6.13 -0.40
N ILE A 29 -4.58 -6.67 0.57
CA ILE A 29 -4.96 -7.84 1.36
C ILE A 29 -6.21 -7.55 2.20
N GLY A 30 -6.38 -6.31 2.67
CA GLY A 30 -7.56 -5.90 3.44
C GLY A 30 -8.87 -5.86 2.65
N LYS A 31 -8.86 -6.05 1.33
CA LYS A 31 -10.09 -6.01 0.53
C LYS A 31 -10.85 -7.33 0.65
N PRO A 32 -12.19 -7.30 0.81
CA PRO A 32 -12.99 -8.50 1.10
C PRO A 32 -12.98 -9.54 -0.04
N PHE A 33 -12.63 -9.15 -1.26
CA PHE A 33 -12.57 -10.02 -2.43
C PHE A 33 -11.16 -10.55 -2.75
N VAL A 34 -10.15 -10.21 -1.94
CA VAL A 34 -8.78 -10.64 -2.15
C VAL A 34 -8.48 -11.82 -1.22
N SER A 35 -8.32 -13.02 -1.78
CA SER A 35 -7.96 -14.22 -1.01
C SER A 35 -6.46 -14.32 -0.73
N SER A 36 -5.62 -13.84 -1.66
CA SER A 36 -4.16 -13.87 -1.55
C SER A 36 -3.54 -12.78 -2.42
N ALA A 37 -2.38 -12.26 -2.02
CA ALA A 37 -1.59 -11.31 -2.77
C ALA A 37 -0.30 -11.97 -3.24
N LEU A 38 -0.07 -11.98 -4.56
CA LEU A 38 1.18 -12.47 -5.14
C LEU A 38 2.22 -11.35 -5.11
N THR A 39 3.35 -11.58 -4.43
CA THR A 39 4.43 -10.59 -4.30
C THR A 39 5.70 -11.09 -4.99
N GLY A 40 6.40 -10.18 -5.66
CA GLY A 40 7.72 -10.44 -6.27
C GLY A 40 8.85 -9.84 -5.43
N GLN A 41 9.92 -10.61 -5.25
CA GLN A 41 11.12 -10.16 -4.54
C GLN A 41 12.37 -10.83 -5.12
N THR A 42 13.48 -10.10 -5.18
CA THR A 42 14.79 -10.61 -5.63
C THR A 42 15.78 -10.81 -4.46
N SER A 43 15.38 -10.45 -3.24
CA SER A 43 16.20 -10.57 -2.03
C SER A 43 15.37 -10.99 -0.80
N LEU A 44 16.05 -11.57 0.20
CA LEU A 44 15.44 -11.91 1.48
C LEU A 44 14.99 -10.69 2.29
N VAL A 45 15.62 -9.54 2.08
CA VAL A 45 15.24 -8.28 2.74
C VAL A 45 13.86 -7.84 2.27
N GLN A 46 13.64 -7.82 0.94
CA GLN A 46 12.33 -7.53 0.35
C GLN A 46 11.26 -8.55 0.75
N LEU A 47 11.63 -9.83 0.86
CA LEU A 47 10.71 -10.86 1.37
C LEU A 47 10.22 -10.51 2.78
N ARG A 48 11.14 -10.18 3.69
CA ARG A 48 10.81 -9.82 5.07
C ARG A 48 9.97 -8.54 5.14
N GLU A 49 10.31 -7.55 4.32
CA GLU A 49 9.54 -6.32 4.19
C GLU A 49 8.10 -6.60 3.76
N ASN A 50 7.90 -7.39 2.71
CA ASN A 50 6.59 -7.78 2.19
C ASN A 50 5.78 -8.55 3.23
N LEU A 51 6.40 -9.47 3.97
CA LEU A 51 5.73 -10.22 5.04
C LEU A 51 5.27 -9.33 6.19
N GLY A 52 5.98 -8.23 6.47
CA GLY A 52 5.56 -7.24 7.47
C GLY A 52 4.21 -6.58 7.17
N ALA A 53 3.77 -6.61 5.90
CA ALA A 53 2.44 -6.13 5.51
C ALA A 53 1.30 -6.94 6.15
N LEU A 54 1.53 -8.24 6.44
CA LEU A 54 0.52 -9.12 7.04
C LEU A 54 0.19 -8.75 8.49
N THR A 55 1.15 -8.14 9.19
CA THR A 55 0.97 -7.67 10.57
C THR A 55 0.46 -6.23 10.64
N LEU A 56 0.39 -5.53 9.51
CA LEU A 56 -0.05 -4.15 9.45
C LEU A 56 -1.58 -4.08 9.48
N GLN A 57 -2.14 -3.47 10.53
CA GLN A 57 -3.56 -3.15 10.57
C GLN A 57 -3.79 -1.71 10.15
N LEU A 58 -4.41 -1.52 8.98
CA LEU A 58 -4.78 -0.19 8.50
C LEU A 58 -6.03 0.27 9.24
N SER A 59 -5.92 1.41 9.91
CA SER A 59 -7.07 2.02 10.58
C SER A 59 -8.08 2.53 9.54
N PRO A 60 -9.36 2.72 9.93
CA PRO A 60 -10.36 3.32 9.05
C PRO A 60 -9.94 4.71 8.53
N GLU A 61 -9.21 5.49 9.34
CA GLU A 61 -8.67 6.79 8.91
C GLU A 61 -7.63 6.63 7.81
N THR A 62 -6.69 5.69 7.97
CA THR A 62 -5.67 5.41 6.96
C THR A 62 -6.30 4.94 5.65
N LEU A 63 -7.30 4.07 5.71
CA LEU A 63 -8.05 3.64 4.53
C LEU A 63 -8.76 4.80 3.85
N ALA A 64 -9.38 5.71 4.62
CA ALA A 64 -10.00 6.91 4.07
C ALA A 64 -8.98 7.82 3.37
N ARG A 65 -7.76 7.96 3.90
CA ARG A 65 -6.68 8.72 3.25
C ARG A 65 -6.22 8.07 1.94
N ILE A 66 -6.11 6.74 1.91
CA ILE A 66 -5.79 5.99 0.68
C ILE A 66 -6.86 6.24 -0.38
N GLU A 67 -8.14 6.16 -0.02
CA GLU A 67 -9.27 6.44 -0.92
C GLU A 67 -9.27 7.89 -1.41
N GLN A 68 -8.91 8.87 -0.57
CA GLN A 68 -8.77 10.27 -1.00
C GLN A 68 -7.68 10.44 -2.06
N ILE A 69 -6.49 9.83 -1.85
CA ILE A 69 -5.40 9.87 -2.84
C ILE A 69 -5.84 9.20 -4.15
N HIS A 70 -6.55 8.06 -4.06
CA HIS A 70 -7.08 7.36 -5.22
C HIS A 70 -8.14 8.17 -5.97
N ALA A 71 -9.05 8.84 -5.26
CA ALA A 71 -10.11 9.67 -5.85
C ALA A 71 -9.56 10.89 -6.61
N LEU A 72 -8.43 11.45 -6.17
CA LEU A 72 -7.77 12.57 -6.85
C LEU A 72 -7.16 12.16 -8.19
N ILE A 73 -6.64 10.94 -8.27
CA ILE A 73 -6.00 10.40 -9.49
C ILE A 73 -6.46 8.96 -9.67
N PRO A 74 -7.70 8.75 -10.17
CA PRO A 74 -8.21 7.41 -10.38
C PRO A 74 -7.43 6.74 -11.51
N ASN A 75 -7.03 5.49 -11.29
CA ASN A 75 -6.34 4.62 -12.25
C ASN A 75 -5.17 5.29 -13.00
N PRO A 76 -4.11 5.69 -12.29
CA PRO A 76 -2.95 6.35 -12.90
C PRO A 76 -2.12 5.45 -13.82
N ALA A 77 -2.27 4.13 -13.68
CA ALA A 77 -1.62 3.10 -14.49
C ALA A 77 -2.65 1.98 -14.74
N PRO A 78 -3.32 1.96 -15.91
CA PRO A 78 -4.27 0.93 -16.29
C PRO A 78 -3.60 -0.40 -16.64
#